data_AF-A0A5N6MXV9-F1
#
_entry.id   AF-A0A5N6MXV9-F1
#
_cell.length_a   1.000
_cell.length_b   1.000
_cell.length_c   1.000
_cell.angle_alpha   90.00
_cell.angle_beta   90.00
_cell.angle_gamma   90.00
#
_symmetry.space_group_name_H-M   'P 1'
#
loop_
_entity.id
_entity.type
_entity.pdbx_description
1 polymer ?
#
loop_
_entity_poly.entity_id
_entity_poly.type
_entity_poly.pdbx_seq_one_letter_code
_entity_poly.pdbx_strand_id
1 'polypeptide(L)'
;MVHVSKQAFCVLLCIIALQVIGRAYGNILNVGEELKKETITLQSSSRIYQLQGLRRSTWYEVKISYPASIPASFSLQLKRGDPYSLLKHHRKLLNTEKLIFKNDDADLRDDQSKTYVMLTVEPEGVVAMPDIKEREMVIYNIVCDELLLGIPLDAWWVVTLAIVCLGVAFAIPPFLPSIVASTYRTRGRGATSKNS
;
A
#
# COMPACT_ATOMS: atom_id res chain seq x y z
N MET A 1 -42.80 -21.77 -24.96
CA MET A 1 -41.62 -21.94 -24.08
C MET A 1 -40.30 -21.39 -24.67
N VAL A 2 -40.35 -20.48 -25.66
CA VAL A 2 -39.14 -19.94 -26.36
C VAL A 2 -38.87 -18.47 -26.03
N HIS A 3 -39.85 -17.74 -25.46
CA HIS A 3 -39.73 -16.32 -25.15
C HIS A 3 -38.83 -16.01 -23.94
N VAL A 4 -38.79 -16.91 -22.96
CA VAL A 4 -37.98 -16.75 -21.72
C VAL A 4 -36.48 -16.82 -22.01
N SER A 5 -36.08 -17.60 -23.03
CA SER A 5 -34.68 -17.77 -23.41
C SER A 5 -34.05 -16.52 -24.04
N LYS A 6 -34.83 -15.72 -24.80
CA LYS A 6 -34.33 -14.50 -25.44
C LYS A 6 -34.15 -13.35 -24.43
N GLN A 7 -35.05 -13.24 -23.46
CA GLN A 7 -34.91 -12.26 -22.37
C GLN A 7 -33.69 -12.53 -21.50
N ALA A 8 -33.48 -13.80 -21.10
CA ALA A 8 -32.31 -14.19 -20.30
C ALA A 8 -30.99 -13.89 -21.02
N PHE A 9 -30.93 -14.13 -22.33
CA PHE A 9 -29.75 -13.85 -23.14
C PHE A 9 -29.46 -12.35 -23.28
N CYS A 10 -30.50 -11.52 -23.45
CA CYS A 10 -30.37 -10.06 -23.46
C CYS A 10 -29.89 -9.51 -22.10
N VAL A 11 -30.43 -10.01 -20.99
CA VAL A 11 -29.99 -9.59 -19.65
C VAL A 11 -28.54 -10.00 -19.40
N LEU A 12 -28.14 -11.21 -19.81
CA LEU A 12 -26.76 -11.68 -19.70
C LEU A 12 -25.80 -10.82 -20.55
N LEU A 13 -26.16 -10.51 -21.80
CA LEU A 13 -25.39 -9.61 -22.66
C LEU A 13 -25.30 -8.19 -22.09
N CYS A 14 -26.38 -7.67 -21.50
CA CYS A 14 -26.37 -6.38 -20.81
C CYS A 14 -25.44 -6.42 -19.60
N ILE A 15 -25.46 -7.49 -18.78
CA ILE A 15 -24.55 -7.63 -17.64
C ILE A 15 -23.11 -7.70 -18.13
N ILE A 16 -22.80 -8.51 -19.14
CA ILE A 16 -21.43 -8.60 -19.71
C ILE A 16 -21.00 -7.23 -20.26
N ALA A 17 -21.87 -6.51 -20.99
CA ALA A 17 -21.58 -5.18 -21.50
C ALA A 17 -21.37 -4.17 -20.36
N LEU A 18 -22.20 -4.18 -19.31
CA LEU A 18 -22.04 -3.35 -18.11
C LEU A 18 -20.72 -3.65 -17.38
N GLN A 19 -20.32 -4.91 -17.29
CA GLN A 19 -19.04 -5.32 -16.68
C GLN A 19 -17.84 -4.86 -17.54
N VAL A 20 -17.95 -4.91 -18.87
CA VAL A 20 -16.91 -4.44 -19.80
C VAL A 20 -16.81 -2.91 -19.80
N ILE A 21 -17.95 -2.21 -19.80
CA ILE A 21 -18.01 -0.74 -19.75
C ILE A 21 -17.57 -0.21 -18.38
N GLY A 22 -17.91 -0.91 -17.29
CA GLY A 22 -17.45 -0.58 -15.93
C GLY A 22 -15.92 -0.65 -15.80
N ARG A 23 -15.26 -1.55 -16.53
CA ARG A 23 -13.78 -1.59 -16.62
C ARG A 23 -13.18 -0.45 -17.45
N ALA A 24 -13.96 0.20 -18.31
CA ALA A 24 -13.52 1.32 -19.12
C ALA A 24 -13.65 2.69 -18.41
N TYR A 25 -14.41 2.76 -17.32
CA TYR A 25 -14.39 3.91 -16.42
C TYR A 25 -13.10 3.87 -15.60
N GLY A 26 -12.34 4.98 -15.63
CA GLY A 26 -10.97 5.08 -15.14
C GLY A 26 -10.69 4.31 -13.84
N ASN A 27 -9.51 3.70 -13.76
CA ASN A 27 -9.14 2.83 -12.66
C ASN A 27 -9.20 3.60 -11.34
N ILE A 28 -10.10 3.18 -10.46
CA ILE A 28 -10.25 3.77 -9.14
C ILE A 28 -9.28 3.05 -8.20
N LEU A 29 -8.44 3.81 -7.53
CA LEU A 29 -7.55 3.32 -6.49
C LEU A 29 -8.06 3.83 -5.14
N ASN A 30 -8.75 2.96 -4.42
CA ASN A 30 -9.24 3.24 -3.08
C ASN A 30 -8.09 3.18 -2.07
N VAL A 31 -8.09 4.13 -1.13
CA VAL A 31 -7.16 4.13 -0.01
C VAL A 31 -7.32 2.85 0.81
N GLY A 32 -6.20 2.17 1.10
CA GLY A 32 -6.13 0.91 1.85
C GLY A 32 -6.47 -0.33 1.02
N GLU A 33 -6.84 -0.19 -0.25
CA GLU A 33 -7.14 -1.32 -1.13
C GLU A 33 -6.04 -1.48 -2.19
N GLU A 34 -5.49 -2.69 -2.27
CA GLU A 34 -4.50 -3.06 -3.28
C GLU A 34 -5.18 -3.55 -4.57
N LEU A 35 -4.89 -2.88 -5.69
CA LEU A 35 -5.22 -3.39 -7.02
C LEU A 35 -4.15 -4.40 -7.44
N LYS A 36 -4.58 -5.65 -7.64
CA LYS A 36 -3.69 -6.80 -7.90
C LYS A 36 -3.71 -7.23 -9.35
N LYS A 37 -2.54 -7.62 -9.86
CA LYS A 37 -2.35 -8.19 -11.20
C LYS A 37 -2.81 -7.26 -12.33
N GLU A 38 -2.61 -5.97 -12.16
CA GLU A 38 -2.82 -4.99 -13.21
C GLU A 38 -1.80 -5.20 -14.33
N THR A 39 -2.21 -4.94 -15.57
CA THR A 39 -1.34 -5.08 -16.75
C THR A 39 -1.17 -3.77 -17.48
N ILE A 40 0.04 -3.50 -17.96
CA ILE A 40 0.38 -2.32 -18.74
C ILE A 40 1.42 -2.67 -19.81
N THR A 41 1.39 -1.99 -20.95
CA THR A 41 2.30 -2.27 -22.05
C THR A 41 3.66 -1.61 -21.81
N LEU A 42 4.74 -2.32 -22.14
CA LEU A 42 6.11 -1.86 -21.90
C LEU A 42 6.57 -0.77 -22.89
N GLN A 43 5.78 -0.49 -23.93
CA GLN A 43 6.05 0.51 -24.98
C GLN A 43 5.79 1.94 -24.51
N SER A 44 6.44 2.38 -23.43
CA SER A 44 6.32 3.76 -22.91
C SER A 44 4.89 4.20 -22.63
N SER A 45 4.06 3.27 -22.13
CA SER A 45 2.66 3.56 -21.87
C SER A 45 2.46 4.19 -20.49
N SER A 46 1.35 4.91 -20.36
CA SER A 46 0.95 5.57 -19.12
C SER A 46 -0.49 5.22 -18.77
N ARG A 47 -0.77 5.07 -17.47
CA ARG A 47 -2.09 4.76 -16.93
C ARG A 47 -2.41 5.68 -15.77
N ILE A 48 -3.63 6.19 -15.76
CA ILE A 48 -4.11 7.12 -14.74
C ILE A 48 -5.04 6.37 -13.78
N TYR A 49 -4.80 6.56 -12.50
CA TYR A 49 -5.60 6.07 -11.40
C TYR A 49 -6.24 7.24 -10.66
N GLN A 50 -7.55 7.21 -10.46
CA GLN A 50 -8.23 8.20 -9.61
C GLN A 50 -8.16 7.73 -8.16
N LEU A 51 -7.62 8.56 -7.27
CA LEU A 51 -7.59 8.27 -5.85
C LEU A 51 -8.95 8.57 -5.21
N GLN A 52 -9.47 7.62 -4.42
CA GLN A 52 -10.71 7.77 -3.65
C GLN A 52 -10.48 7.42 -2.18
N GLY A 53 -11.26 8.05 -1.30
CA GLY A 53 -11.14 7.86 0.16
C GLY A 53 -10.07 8.70 0.84
N LEU A 54 -9.54 9.74 0.17
CA LEU A 54 -8.56 10.64 0.76
C LEU A 54 -9.20 11.53 1.85
N ARG A 55 -8.61 11.50 3.04
CA ARG A 55 -8.89 12.39 4.17
C ARG A 55 -8.07 13.66 4.08
N ARG A 56 -8.59 14.74 4.65
CA ARG A 56 -7.93 16.05 4.71
C ARG A 56 -6.72 16.02 5.64
N SER A 57 -5.70 16.82 5.34
CA SER A 57 -4.46 16.99 6.11
C SER A 57 -3.75 15.68 6.49
N THR A 58 -3.97 14.62 5.70
CA THR A 58 -3.44 13.27 5.94
C THR A 58 -2.35 12.95 4.93
N TRP A 59 -1.34 12.20 5.38
CA TRP A 59 -0.25 11.73 4.51
C TRP A 59 -0.63 10.41 3.86
N TYR A 60 -0.25 10.26 2.60
CA TYR A 60 -0.54 9.11 1.76
C TYR A 60 0.72 8.62 1.07
N GLU A 61 0.79 7.31 0.84
CA GLU A 61 1.86 6.67 0.10
C GLU A 61 1.29 5.75 -0.95
N VAL A 62 1.64 6.01 -2.20
CA VAL A 62 1.35 5.12 -3.32
C VAL A 62 2.58 4.28 -3.58
N LYS A 63 2.39 2.96 -3.64
CA LYS A 63 3.44 1.99 -3.90
C LYS A 63 3.05 1.14 -5.09
N ILE A 64 4.07 0.74 -5.85
CA ILE A 64 3.94 -0.28 -6.88
C ILE A 64 4.83 -1.46 -6.52
N SER A 65 4.40 -2.65 -6.93
CA SER A 65 5.22 -3.84 -6.88
C SER A 65 5.07 -4.65 -8.17
N TYR A 66 6.19 -5.11 -8.72
CA TYR A 66 6.21 -6.00 -9.87
C TYR A 66 7.38 -6.99 -9.77
N PRO A 67 7.40 -8.04 -10.60
CA PRO A 67 8.47 -9.03 -10.60
C PRO A 67 9.82 -8.42 -11.02
N ALA A 68 10.86 -8.58 -10.20
CA ALA A 68 12.22 -8.10 -10.48
C ALA A 68 12.88 -8.72 -11.74
N SER A 69 12.29 -9.77 -12.30
CA SER A 69 12.75 -10.41 -13.54
C SER A 69 12.42 -9.62 -14.81
N ILE A 70 11.70 -8.50 -14.70
CA ILE A 70 11.23 -7.71 -15.82
C ILE A 70 12.06 -6.42 -15.91
N PRO A 71 12.78 -6.19 -17.02
CA PRO A 71 13.58 -4.98 -17.24
C PRO A 71 12.68 -3.78 -17.55
N ALA A 72 12.01 -3.24 -16.54
CA ALA A 72 11.07 -2.13 -16.66
C ALA A 72 11.23 -1.16 -15.48
N SER A 73 11.28 0.13 -15.79
CA SER A 73 11.28 1.22 -14.82
C SER A 73 9.90 1.84 -14.75
N PHE A 74 9.36 2.00 -13.55
CA PHE A 74 8.06 2.64 -13.34
C PHE A 74 8.26 3.99 -12.66
N SER A 75 7.49 4.99 -13.11
CA SER A 75 7.47 6.32 -12.53
C SER A 75 6.04 6.71 -12.12
N LEU A 76 5.92 7.22 -10.90
CA LEU A 76 4.67 7.68 -10.31
C LEU A 76 4.66 9.21 -10.25
N GLN A 77 3.58 9.83 -10.73
CA GLN A 77 3.38 11.27 -10.70
C GLN A 77 2.00 11.60 -10.12
N LEU A 78 1.96 12.54 -9.17
CA LEU A 78 0.70 13.04 -8.61
C LEU A 78 0.14 14.16 -9.49
N LYS A 79 -1.17 14.11 -9.77
CA LYS A 79 -1.91 15.15 -10.49
C LYS A 79 -3.15 15.53 -9.70
N ARG A 80 -3.44 16.82 -9.57
CA ARG A 80 -4.59 17.34 -8.81
C ARG A 80 -5.47 18.19 -9.71
N GLY A 81 -6.78 17.98 -9.68
CA GLY A 81 -7.71 18.68 -10.56
C GLY A 81 -7.66 18.10 -11.98
N ASP A 82 -6.94 18.77 -12.89
CA ASP A 82 -6.85 18.32 -14.28
C ASP A 82 -5.78 17.22 -14.43
N PRO A 83 -6.10 16.06 -15.05
CA PRO A 83 -5.15 14.97 -15.31
C PRO A 83 -4.00 15.34 -16.26
N TYR A 84 -3.98 16.53 -16.85
CA TYR A 84 -2.87 17.07 -17.65
C TYR A 84 -2.05 18.13 -16.90
N SER A 85 -2.51 18.58 -15.73
CA SER A 85 -1.76 19.53 -14.90
C SER A 85 -0.65 18.82 -14.11
N LEU A 86 0.57 19.31 -14.25
CA LEU A 86 1.76 18.73 -13.63
C LEU A 86 2.12 19.53 -12.38
N LEU A 87 1.82 18.98 -11.20
CA LEU A 87 2.26 19.58 -9.94
C LEU A 87 3.75 19.30 -9.72
N LYS A 88 4.53 20.38 -9.64
CA LYS A 88 6.00 20.39 -9.63
C LYS A 88 6.67 19.95 -8.32
N HIS A 89 5.90 19.48 -7.34
CA HIS A 89 6.39 19.34 -5.97
C HIS A 89 6.35 17.90 -5.46
N HIS A 90 7.16 17.02 -6.07
CA HIS A 90 7.39 15.71 -5.49
C HIS A 90 8.86 15.31 -5.55
N ARG A 91 9.46 15.12 -4.37
CA ARG A 91 10.74 14.44 -4.23
C ARG A 91 10.54 12.98 -4.63
N LYS A 92 11.06 12.60 -5.79
CA LYS A 92 11.28 11.18 -6.16
C LYS A 92 12.29 10.62 -5.15
N LEU A 93 11.81 9.81 -4.20
CA LEU A 93 12.67 9.11 -3.27
C LEU A 93 13.21 7.87 -3.99
N LEU A 94 14.46 7.98 -4.48
CA LEU A 94 15.25 6.94 -5.16
C LEU A 94 14.55 6.34 -6.41
N ASN A 95 15.21 5.42 -7.11
CA ASN A 95 14.62 4.58 -8.16
C ASN A 95 13.64 3.54 -7.56
N THR A 96 12.85 3.94 -6.57
CA THR A 96 11.81 3.12 -5.96
C THR A 96 10.47 3.73 -6.31
N GLU A 97 9.54 2.87 -6.68
CA GLU A 97 8.25 3.21 -7.29
C GLU A 97 7.24 3.62 -6.20
N LYS A 98 7.68 4.54 -5.35
CA LYS A 98 7.04 4.97 -4.12
C LYS A 98 6.87 6.48 -4.14
N LEU A 99 5.62 6.93 -3.97
CA LEU A 99 5.21 8.32 -4.00
C LEU A 99 4.52 8.68 -2.67
N ILE A 100 5.10 9.59 -1.88
CA ILE A 100 4.51 10.06 -0.61
C ILE A 100 4.02 11.49 -0.76
N PHE A 101 2.72 11.73 -0.58
CA PHE A 101 2.10 13.05 -0.68
C PHE A 101 1.25 13.38 0.54
N LYS A 102 1.04 14.67 0.80
CA LYS A 102 0.09 15.14 1.81
C LYS A 102 -1.15 15.71 1.12
N ASN A 103 -2.33 15.30 1.59
CA ASN A 103 -3.58 15.85 1.09
C ASN A 103 -3.94 17.14 1.85
N ASP A 104 -3.19 18.21 1.58
CA ASP A 104 -3.42 19.52 2.20
C ASP A 104 -4.55 20.31 1.52
N ASP A 105 -5.37 20.95 2.35
CA ASP A 105 -6.54 21.75 1.95
C ASP A 105 -6.18 23.08 1.27
N ALA A 106 -4.90 23.47 1.26
CA ALA A 106 -4.45 24.80 0.83
C ALA A 106 -4.53 25.04 -0.70
N ASP A 107 -4.71 24.00 -1.51
CA ASP A 107 -4.95 24.11 -2.96
C ASP A 107 -6.46 24.12 -3.32
N LEU A 108 -7.36 24.02 -2.34
CA LEU A 108 -8.80 23.98 -2.55
C LEU A 108 -9.38 25.38 -2.80
N ARG A 109 -9.12 25.92 -4.00
CA ARG A 109 -10.07 26.87 -4.61
C ARG A 109 -11.25 26.15 -5.28
N ASP A 110 -11.27 24.82 -5.24
CA ASP A 110 -12.38 24.01 -5.77
C ASP A 110 -12.57 22.75 -4.92
N ASP A 111 -13.71 22.69 -4.22
CA ASP A 111 -14.15 21.61 -3.31
C ASP A 111 -14.39 20.27 -4.05
N GLN A 112 -14.14 20.23 -5.37
CA GLN A 112 -14.29 19.07 -6.25
C GLN A 112 -12.98 18.58 -6.90
N SER A 113 -11.82 19.15 -6.53
CA SER A 113 -10.56 18.76 -7.17
C SER A 113 -10.17 17.29 -6.88
N LYS A 114 -10.49 16.41 -7.83
CA LYS A 114 -10.12 15.00 -7.79
C LYS A 114 -8.59 14.87 -7.84
N THR A 115 -8.06 13.92 -7.09
CA THR A 115 -6.62 13.61 -7.11
C THR A 115 -6.39 12.35 -7.93
N TYR A 116 -5.38 12.39 -8.79
CA TYR A 116 -5.02 11.32 -9.68
C TYR A 116 -3.54 10.97 -9.51
N VAL A 117 -3.23 9.72 -9.81
CA VAL A 117 -1.87 9.21 -9.90
C VAL A 117 -1.66 8.71 -11.32
N MET A 118 -0.67 9.28 -11.99
CA MET A 118 -0.24 8.82 -13.29
C MET A 118 0.95 7.88 -13.10
N LEU A 119 0.79 6.66 -13.59
CA LEU A 119 1.81 5.64 -13.67
C LEU A 119 2.36 5.60 -15.09
N THR A 120 3.66 5.79 -15.28
CA THR A 120 4.32 5.64 -16.57
C THR A 120 5.37 4.55 -16.49
N VAL A 121 5.44 3.71 -17.53
CA VAL A 121 6.37 2.58 -17.61
C VAL A 121 7.32 2.78 -18.75
N GLU A 122 8.61 2.66 -18.48
CA GLU A 122 9.68 2.75 -19.47
C GLU A 122 10.49 1.45 -19.46
N PRO A 123 10.91 0.93 -20.63
CA PRO A 123 11.80 -0.23 -20.67
C PRO A 123 13.17 0.15 -20.08
N GLU A 124 13.70 -0.68 -19.17
CA GLU A 124 14.99 -0.44 -18.50
C GLU A 124 16.01 -1.50 -18.92
N GLY A 125 16.90 -1.18 -19.86
CA GLY A 125 17.96 -2.08 -20.30
C GLY A 125 18.35 -1.87 -21.75
N VAL A 126 19.55 -2.33 -22.12
CA VAL A 126 19.98 -2.42 -23.52
C VAL A 126 19.56 -3.78 -24.05
N VAL A 127 18.73 -3.79 -25.09
CA VAL A 127 18.23 -5.00 -25.75
C VAL A 127 19.41 -5.86 -26.20
N ALA A 128 19.58 -7.05 -25.64
CA ALA A 128 20.68 -7.95 -26.01
C ALA A 128 20.48 -8.59 -27.40
N MET A 129 19.23 -8.63 -27.90
CA MET A 129 18.86 -9.25 -29.18
C MET A 129 17.76 -8.44 -29.89
N PRO A 130 18.05 -7.74 -31.01
CA PRO A 130 17.13 -6.78 -31.62
C PRO A 130 15.91 -7.37 -32.36
N ASP A 131 15.86 -8.69 -32.61
CA ASP A 131 14.84 -9.34 -33.45
C ASP A 131 13.88 -10.27 -32.67
N ILE A 132 14.05 -10.39 -31.35
CA ILE A 132 13.15 -11.17 -30.50
C ILE A 132 12.17 -10.21 -29.85
N LYS A 133 10.86 -10.48 -29.97
CA LYS A 133 9.83 -9.74 -29.22
C LYS A 133 10.12 -9.87 -27.72
N GLU A 134 10.65 -8.80 -27.13
CA GLU A 134 10.66 -8.63 -25.69
C GLU A 134 9.22 -8.64 -25.15
N ARG A 135 9.06 -8.90 -23.85
CA ARG A 135 7.73 -9.00 -23.24
C ARG A 135 6.96 -7.69 -23.44
N GLU A 136 5.84 -7.76 -24.14
CA GLU A 136 5.02 -6.59 -24.50
C GLU A 136 4.23 -6.02 -23.30
N MET A 137 4.04 -6.81 -22.24
CA MET A 137 3.21 -6.46 -21.08
C MET A 137 3.90 -6.79 -19.76
N VAL A 138 3.66 -5.93 -18.76
CA VAL A 138 4.12 -6.11 -17.39
C VAL A 138 2.93 -6.21 -16.45
N ILE A 139 3.01 -7.18 -15.53
CA ILE A 139 2.03 -7.35 -14.44
C ILE A 139 2.56 -6.65 -13.20
N TYR A 140 1.74 -5.86 -12.54
CA TYR A 140 2.08 -5.14 -11.33
C TYR A 140 0.89 -5.06 -10.37
N ASN A 141 1.18 -4.77 -9.11
CA ASN A 141 0.18 -4.35 -8.14
C ASN A 141 0.42 -2.89 -7.76
N ILE A 142 -0.65 -2.17 -7.44
CA ILE A 142 -0.60 -0.78 -6.97
C ILE A 142 -1.50 -0.61 -5.75
N VAL A 143 -1.02 0.12 -4.75
CA VAL A 143 -1.74 0.38 -3.50
C VAL A 143 -1.54 1.83 -3.06
N CYS A 144 -2.53 2.42 -2.41
CA CYS A 144 -2.48 3.73 -1.78
C CYS A 144 -2.75 3.58 -0.28
N ASP A 145 -1.75 3.77 0.58
CA ASP A 145 -1.88 3.61 2.03
C ASP A 145 -1.95 4.97 2.74
N GLU A 146 -2.69 5.02 3.86
CA GLU A 146 -2.67 6.14 4.82
C GLU A 146 -1.45 6.04 5.74
N LEU A 147 -0.79 7.18 5.96
CA LEU A 147 0.36 7.31 6.84
C LEU A 147 0.02 8.17 8.03
N LEU A 148 0.33 7.62 9.20
CA LEU A 148 0.28 8.33 10.47
C LEU A 148 1.71 8.39 11.02
N LEU A 149 2.23 9.62 11.22
CA LEU A 149 3.63 9.87 11.61
C LEU A 149 4.68 9.23 10.68
N GLY A 150 4.37 9.13 9.38
CA GLY A 150 5.27 8.53 8.39
C GLY A 150 5.28 7.00 8.37
N ILE A 151 4.41 6.36 9.15
CA ILE A 151 4.24 4.91 9.21
C ILE A 151 2.86 4.54 8.64
N PRO A 152 2.74 3.52 7.76
CA PRO A 152 1.45 3.06 7.27
C PRO A 152 0.57 2.58 8.43
N LEU A 153 -0.73 2.91 8.38
CA LEU A 153 -1.69 2.58 9.47
C LEU A 153 -1.67 1.09 9.85
N ASP A 154 -1.55 0.20 8.87
CA ASP A 154 -1.51 -1.25 9.10
C ASP A 154 -0.33 -1.71 9.97
N ALA A 155 0.77 -0.92 10.02
CA ALA A 155 1.95 -1.26 10.82
C ALA A 155 1.87 -0.77 12.28
N TRP A 156 0.81 -0.06 12.69
CA TRP A 156 0.69 0.46 14.05
C TRP A 156 0.59 -0.62 15.12
N TRP A 157 0.06 -1.80 14.78
CA TRP A 157 0.02 -2.92 15.71
C TRP A 157 1.43 -3.34 16.18
N VAL A 158 2.42 -3.24 15.28
CA VAL A 158 3.82 -3.54 15.61
C VAL A 158 4.38 -2.50 16.58
N VAL A 159 4.04 -1.22 16.40
CA VAL A 159 4.44 -0.13 17.30
C VAL A 159 3.85 -0.35 18.70
N THR A 160 2.56 -0.68 18.79
CA THR A 160 1.90 -1.02 20.05
C THR A 160 2.58 -2.19 20.75
N LEU A 161 2.87 -3.27 20.02
CA LEU A 161 3.58 -4.43 20.56
C LEU A 161 4.96 -4.05 21.10
N ALA A 162 5.72 -3.24 20.36
CA ALA A 162 7.05 -2.79 20.78
C ALA A 162 6.99 -1.99 22.10
N ILE A 163 6.00 -1.11 22.26
CA ILE A 163 5.79 -0.35 23.51
C ILE A 163 5.43 -1.28 24.67
N VAL A 164 4.59 -2.30 24.45
CA VAL A 164 4.25 -3.30 25.47
C VAL A 164 5.49 -4.07 25.90
N CYS A 165 6.29 -4.55 24.94
CA CYS A 165 7.54 -5.25 25.23
C CYS A 165 8.52 -4.37 26.02
N LEU A 166 8.63 -3.09 25.66
CA LEU A 166 9.45 -2.13 26.39
C LEU A 166 8.95 -1.95 27.83
N GLY A 167 7.63 -1.79 28.02
CA GLY A 167 7.03 -1.67 29.36
C GLY A 167 7.28 -2.90 30.24
N VAL A 168 7.14 -4.10 29.68
CA VAL A 168 7.46 -5.36 30.37
C VAL A 168 8.95 -5.43 30.73
N ALA A 169 9.84 -5.06 29.80
CA ALA A 169 11.28 -5.03 30.06
C ALA A 169 11.67 -4.06 31.20
N PHE A 170 10.96 -2.94 31.36
CA PHE A 170 11.14 -2.03 32.50
C PHE A 170 10.51 -2.56 33.80
N ALA A 171 9.44 -3.36 33.71
CA ALA A 171 8.77 -3.93 34.87
C ALA A 171 9.47 -5.17 35.45
N ILE A 172 10.17 -5.98 34.64
CA ILE A 172 10.84 -7.21 35.09
C ILE A 172 11.96 -6.98 36.14
N PRO A 173 12.87 -5.98 35.99
CA PRO A 173 13.98 -5.76 36.92
C PRO A 173 13.58 -5.68 38.41
N PRO A 174 12.52 -4.95 38.82
CA PRO A 174 12.10 -4.89 40.22
C PRO A 174 11.47 -6.18 40.78
N PHE A 175 11.05 -7.16 39.95
CA PHE A 175 10.51 -8.44 40.43
C PHE A 175 11.57 -9.53 40.68
N LEU A 176 12.78 -9.36 40.13
CA LEU A 176 13.90 -10.28 40.35
C LEU A 176 14.40 -10.32 41.82
N PRO A 177 14.62 -9.19 42.52
CA PRO A 177 15.18 -9.24 43.88
C PRO A 177 14.21 -9.80 44.93
N SER A 178 12.89 -9.64 44.76
CA SER A 178 11.89 -10.05 45.74
C SER A 178 11.65 -11.56 45.79
N ILE A 179 11.70 -12.26 44.64
CA ILE A 179 11.63 -13.74 44.56
C ILE A 179 12.90 -14.41 45.10
N VAL A 180 14.07 -13.82 44.84
CA VAL A 180 15.34 -14.37 45.35
C VAL A 180 15.45 -14.18 46.87
N ALA A 181 15.02 -13.02 47.39
CA ALA A 181 15.02 -12.74 48.83
C ALA A 181 14.04 -13.61 49.62
N SER A 182 12.84 -13.89 49.10
CA SER A 182 11.86 -14.77 49.75
C SER A 182 12.39 -16.20 49.86
N THR A 183 13.05 -16.70 48.81
CA THR A 183 13.62 -18.05 48.75
C THR A 183 14.75 -18.26 49.77
N TYR A 184 15.61 -17.25 50.00
CA TYR A 184 16.64 -17.29 51.06
C TYR A 184 16.03 -17.33 52.47
N ARG A 185 14.92 -16.59 52.70
CA ARG A 185 14.28 -16.50 54.01
C ARG A 185 13.58 -17.80 54.43
N THR A 186 13.03 -18.55 53.47
CA THR A 186 12.47 -19.90 53.72
C THR A 186 13.55 -20.95 53.95
N ARG A 187 14.72 -20.85 53.30
CA ARG A 187 15.82 -21.81 53.48
C ARG A 187 16.58 -21.61 54.80
N GLY A 188 16.70 -20.38 55.29
CA GLY A 188 17.34 -20.07 56.59
C GLY A 188 16.55 -20.54 57.82
N ARG A 189 15.23 -20.74 57.71
CA ARG A 189 14.36 -21.12 58.85
C ARG A 189 14.24 -22.65 59.05
N GLY A 190 14.68 -23.45 58.08
CA GLY A 190 14.67 -24.92 58.16
C GLY A 190 15.95 -25.53 58.76
N ALA A 191 16.98 -24.72 59.05
CA ALA A 191 18.30 -25.23 59.46
C ALA A 191 18.56 -25.19 60.98
N THR A 192 17.64 -24.67 61.81
CA THR A 192 17.84 -24.51 63.26
C THR A 192 17.01 -25.49 64.11
N SER A 193 16.83 -26.74 63.67
CA SER A 193 16.10 -27.76 64.45
C SER A 193 16.70 -29.14 64.29
N LYS A 194 18.01 -29.29 64.51
CA LYS A 194 18.65 -30.56 64.84
C LYS A 194 19.90 -30.21 65.64
N ASN A 195 19.81 -30.31 66.96
CA ASN A 195 20.89 -30.52 67.93
C ASN A 195 20.25 -30.42 69.32
N SER A 196 19.53 -31.48 69.68
CA SER A 196 19.23 -31.85 71.07
C SER A 196 19.57 -33.33 71.24
#